data_AF-A0A317HXC5-F1
#
_entry.id   AF-A0A317HXC5-F1
#
_cell.length_a   1.000
_cell.length_b   1.000
_cell.length_c   1.000
_cell.angle_alpha   90.00
_cell.angle_beta   90.00
_cell.angle_gamma   90.00
#
_symmetry.space_group_name_H-M   'P 1'
#
loop_
_entity.id
_entity.type
_entity.pdbx_description
1 polymer ?
#
loop_
_entity_poly.entity_id
_entity_poly.type
_entity_poly.pdbx_seq_one_letter_code
_entity_poly.pdbx_strand_id
1 'polypeptide(L)'
;MNDDYLWNKTGKPDPEVQELEEVLGVLRYKPRPIVLPANLARPRRLRLSALLAVAACVALAFLAAGLWFAATSSKSSKPEQAKQRQLNNPSPSPNVDNQNVAKDQTAGTNQETQPKANNKPQQQSQPVVAYHRHRDNAAVIAKRNREREEALEVKQQLLMALRVASEKLNQAQRKAQNPAPPNQIRNQHKVS
;
A
#
# COMPACT_ATOMS: atom_id res chain seq x y z
N MET A 1 -28.36 57.12 -19.67
CA MET A 1 -27.35 56.06 -19.50
C MET A 1 -27.30 55.27 -20.79
N ASN A 2 -26.16 55.29 -21.47
CA ASN A 2 -25.99 54.68 -22.78
C ASN A 2 -25.36 53.29 -22.61
N ASP A 3 -26.16 52.24 -22.80
CA ASP A 3 -25.73 50.86 -22.49
C ASP A 3 -24.59 50.38 -23.38
N ASP A 4 -24.46 50.96 -24.58
CA ASP A 4 -23.38 50.65 -25.52
C ASP A 4 -22.01 50.94 -24.90
N TYR A 5 -21.84 52.08 -24.21
CA TYR A 5 -20.55 52.46 -23.62
C TYR A 5 -20.04 51.44 -22.59
N LEU A 6 -20.95 50.82 -21.83
CA LEU A 6 -20.59 49.87 -20.76
C LEU A 6 -20.04 48.55 -21.31
N TRP A 7 -20.48 48.12 -22.49
CA TRP A 7 -20.12 46.80 -23.02
C TRP A 7 -19.01 46.84 -24.06
N ASN A 8 -18.99 47.87 -24.90
CA ASN A 8 -18.05 47.94 -26.03
C ASN A 8 -17.29 49.28 -26.10
N LYS A 9 -17.50 50.19 -25.14
CA LYS A 9 -16.93 51.56 -25.12
C LYS A 9 -17.19 52.37 -26.40
N THR A 10 -18.23 52.02 -27.16
CA THR A 10 -18.66 52.82 -28.32
C THR A 10 -19.82 53.72 -27.92
N GLY A 11 -19.69 55.02 -28.17
CA GLY A 11 -20.66 56.04 -27.76
C GLY A 11 -20.01 57.22 -27.03
N LYS A 12 -20.79 58.27 -26.78
CA LYS A 12 -20.34 59.41 -25.95
C LYS A 12 -20.39 58.99 -24.48
N PRO A 13 -19.27 59.04 -23.73
CA PRO A 13 -19.28 58.77 -22.30
C PRO A 13 -20.06 59.84 -21.55
N ASP A 14 -20.81 59.42 -20.53
CA ASP A 14 -21.40 60.33 -19.56
C ASP A 14 -20.26 60.98 -18.74
N PRO A 15 -20.31 62.29 -18.44
CA PRO A 15 -19.18 63.03 -17.84
C PRO A 15 -18.79 62.47 -16.47
N GLU A 16 -19.75 62.03 -15.67
CA GLU A 16 -19.50 61.42 -14.36
C GLU A 16 -18.77 60.07 -14.47
N VAL A 17 -19.09 59.28 -15.50
CA VAL A 17 -18.44 57.99 -15.76
C VAL A 17 -17.01 58.20 -16.22
N GLN A 18 -16.75 59.28 -16.98
CA GLN A 18 -15.40 59.65 -17.41
C GLN A 18 -14.51 60.03 -16.23
N GLU A 19 -15.00 60.83 -15.28
CA GLU A 19 -14.26 61.18 -14.06
C GLU A 19 -13.95 59.93 -13.22
N LEU A 20 -14.92 59.03 -13.07
CA LEU A 20 -14.72 57.77 -12.36
C LEU A 20 -13.72 56.86 -13.07
N GLU A 21 -13.75 56.77 -14.40
CA GLU A 21 -12.78 55.98 -15.17
C GLU A 21 -11.36 56.56 -15.07
N GLU A 22 -11.22 57.89 -14.97
CA GLU A 22 -9.94 58.55 -14.76
C GLU A 22 -9.38 58.25 -13.35
N VAL A 23 -10.19 58.43 -12.31
CA VAL A 23 -9.79 58.15 -10.92
C VAL A 23 -9.45 56.67 -10.71
N LEU A 24 -10.29 55.77 -11.20
CA LEU A 24 -10.08 54.32 -11.08
C LEU A 24 -9.03 53.80 -12.07
N GLY A 25 -8.75 54.54 -13.14
CA GLY A 25 -7.74 54.21 -14.14
C GLY A 25 -6.34 54.10 -13.54
N VAL A 26 -6.03 54.89 -12.50
CA VAL A 26 -4.76 54.83 -11.77
C VAL A 26 -4.59 53.50 -11.03
N LEU A 27 -5.68 52.94 -10.51
CA LEU A 27 -5.70 51.66 -9.80
C LEU A 27 -5.82 50.45 -10.74
N ARG A 28 -5.89 50.68 -12.05
CA ARG A 28 -6.04 49.60 -13.03
C ARG A 28 -4.82 48.69 -12.99
N TYR A 29 -5.07 47.38 -12.97
CA TYR A 29 -4.03 46.36 -13.00
C TYR A 29 -3.12 46.55 -14.22
N LYS A 30 -1.83 46.81 -13.97
CA LYS A 30 -0.80 46.81 -14.99
C LYS A 30 -0.29 45.38 -15.13
N PRO A 31 -0.48 44.70 -16.28
CA PRO A 31 0.04 43.36 -16.48
C PRO A 31 1.56 43.41 -16.39
N ARG A 32 2.09 43.04 -15.22
CA ARG A 32 3.52 42.87 -15.01
C ARG A 32 3.88 41.51 -15.58
N PRO A 33 4.90 41.40 -16.44
CA PRO A 33 5.36 40.10 -16.91
C PRO A 33 5.71 39.25 -15.69
N ILE A 34 5.10 38.07 -15.62
CA ILE A 34 5.32 37.12 -14.53
C ILE A 34 6.76 36.62 -14.67
N VAL A 35 7.66 37.13 -13.82
CA VAL A 35 9.05 36.67 -13.75
C VAL A 35 9.05 35.37 -12.94
N LEU A 36 8.92 34.25 -13.64
CA LEU A 36 9.10 32.93 -13.04
C LEU A 36 10.59 32.74 -12.72
N PRO A 37 10.97 32.40 -11.48
CA PRO A 37 12.36 32.14 -11.16
C PRO A 37 12.87 30.94 -11.98
N ALA A 38 14.00 31.12 -12.67
CA ALA A 38 14.62 30.09 -13.52
C ALA A 38 15.00 28.80 -12.75
N ASN A 39 14.92 28.83 -11.42
CA ASN A 39 15.29 27.74 -10.53
C ASN A 39 14.15 26.76 -10.21
N LEU A 40 12.99 26.89 -10.87
CA LEU A 40 11.96 25.86 -10.82
C LEU A 40 12.42 24.64 -11.63
N ALA A 41 13.28 23.83 -10.99
CA ALA A 41 13.72 22.54 -11.52
C ALA A 41 12.48 21.73 -11.90
N ARG A 42 12.29 21.53 -13.21
CA ARG A 42 11.19 20.74 -13.76
C ARG A 42 11.21 19.37 -13.09
N PRO A 43 10.15 18.94 -12.40
CA PRO A 43 10.19 17.68 -11.67
C PRO A 43 10.39 16.54 -12.67
N ARG A 44 11.55 15.89 -12.61
CA ARG A 44 11.93 14.70 -13.41
C ARG A 44 11.06 13.46 -13.12
N ARG A 45 9.94 13.63 -12.40
CA ARG A 45 9.06 12.56 -11.89
C ARG A 45 8.18 11.91 -12.97
N LEU A 46 8.01 12.53 -14.13
CA LEU A 46 7.10 12.05 -15.18
C LEU A 46 7.53 10.74 -15.86
N ARG A 47 8.81 10.34 -15.77
CA ARG A 47 9.27 9.06 -16.35
C ARG A 47 9.02 7.87 -15.45
N LEU A 48 9.06 8.07 -14.13
CA LEU A 48 8.81 6.99 -13.16
C LEU A 48 7.33 6.61 -13.12
N SER A 49 6.43 7.57 -13.29
CA SER A 49 4.98 7.31 -13.33
C SER A 49 4.56 6.47 -14.54
N ALA A 50 5.22 6.63 -15.69
CA ALA A 50 4.92 5.84 -16.89
C ALA A 50 5.24 4.34 -16.68
N LEU A 51 6.40 4.03 -16.08
CA LEU A 51 6.76 2.65 -15.74
C LEU A 51 5.83 2.06 -14.68
N LEU A 52 5.42 2.87 -13.69
CA LEU A 52 4.46 2.44 -12.67
C LEU A 52 3.09 2.11 -13.26
N ALA A 53 2.61 2.92 -14.21
CA ALA A 53 1.33 2.70 -14.87
C ALA A 53 1.30 1.38 -15.64
N VAL A 54 2.38 1.07 -16.38
CA VAL A 54 2.50 -0.22 -17.10
C VAL A 54 2.51 -1.39 -16.12
N ALA A 55 3.27 -1.29 -15.03
CA ALA A 55 3.31 -2.34 -14.00
C ALA A 55 1.93 -2.57 -13.35
N ALA A 56 1.19 -1.49 -13.07
CA ALA A 56 -0.16 -1.58 -12.52
C ALA A 56 -1.14 -2.26 -13.48
N CYS A 57 -1.10 -1.92 -14.78
CA CYS A 57 -1.93 -2.57 -15.80
C CYS A 57 -1.66 -4.08 -15.89
N VAL A 58 -0.37 -4.47 -15.87
CA VAL A 58 0.02 -5.89 -15.90
C VAL A 58 -0.48 -6.63 -14.65
N ALA A 59 -0.31 -6.03 -13.46
CA ALA A 59 -0.80 -6.62 -12.21
C ALA A 59 -2.31 -6.81 -12.21
N LEU A 60 -3.08 -5.82 -12.69
CA LEU A 60 -4.54 -5.92 -12.81
C LEU A 60 -4.98 -6.98 -13.81
N ALA A 61 -4.28 -7.11 -14.95
CA ALA A 61 -4.56 -8.15 -15.93
C ALA A 61 -4.36 -9.55 -15.36
N PHE A 62 -3.28 -9.79 -14.60
CA PHE A 62 -3.05 -11.07 -13.93
C PHE A 62 -4.08 -11.37 -12.85
N LEU A 63 -4.48 -10.36 -12.05
CA LEU A 63 -5.55 -10.49 -11.07
C LEU A 63 -6.87 -10.88 -11.75
N ALA A 64 -7.28 -10.16 -12.79
CA ALA A 64 -8.52 -10.44 -13.51
C ALA A 64 -8.51 -11.86 -14.13
N ALA A 65 -7.39 -12.24 -14.77
CA ALA A 65 -7.24 -13.58 -15.34
C ALA A 65 -7.26 -14.68 -14.26
N GLY A 66 -6.60 -14.45 -13.12
CA GLY A 66 -6.59 -15.38 -11.99
C GLY A 66 -7.96 -15.58 -11.37
N LEU A 67 -8.71 -14.49 -11.14
CA LEU A 67 -10.09 -14.57 -10.63
C LEU A 67 -11.02 -15.28 -11.63
N TRP A 68 -10.88 -15.00 -12.93
CA TRP A 68 -11.65 -15.67 -13.97
C TRP A 68 -11.39 -17.19 -13.98
N PHE A 69 -10.12 -17.61 -13.94
CA PHE A 69 -9.75 -19.02 -13.96
C PHE A 69 -10.24 -19.80 -12.73
N ALA A 70 -10.19 -19.16 -11.55
CA ALA A 70 -10.72 -19.72 -10.30
C ALA A 70 -12.26 -19.86 -10.35
N ALA A 71 -12.96 -18.87 -10.91
CA ALA A 71 -14.42 -18.91 -11.05
C ALA A 71 -14.88 -19.97 -12.08
N THR A 72 -14.09 -20.27 -13.10
CA THR A 72 -14.44 -21.29 -14.09
C THR A 72 -14.14 -22.72 -13.64
N SER A 73 -13.18 -22.92 -12.73
CA SER A 73 -12.75 -24.27 -12.29
C SER A 73 -13.72 -24.97 -11.34
N SER A 74 -14.72 -24.27 -10.79
CA SER A 74 -15.64 -24.80 -9.78
C SER A 74 -16.88 -25.53 -10.34
N LYS A 75 -16.99 -25.74 -11.66
CA LYS A 75 -18.15 -26.39 -12.28
C LYS A 75 -18.02 -27.91 -12.54
N SER A 76 -16.93 -28.55 -12.10
CA SER A 76 -16.64 -29.96 -12.47
C SER A 76 -16.85 -31.01 -11.37
N SER A 77 -17.45 -30.70 -10.22
CA SER A 77 -17.85 -31.74 -9.25
C SER A 77 -19.30 -32.16 -9.47
N LYS A 78 -19.52 -33.00 -10.49
CA LYS A 78 -20.75 -33.77 -10.65
C LYS A 78 -20.89 -34.73 -9.44
N PRO A 79 -21.93 -34.61 -8.60
CA PRO A 79 -22.12 -35.51 -7.46
C PRO A 79 -22.74 -36.82 -7.94
N GLU A 80 -21.92 -37.74 -8.43
CA GLU A 80 -22.37 -39.07 -8.88
C GLU A 80 -21.84 -40.21 -7.97
N GLN A 81 -21.57 -39.92 -6.70
CA GLN A 81 -21.21 -40.93 -5.69
C GLN A 81 -22.18 -41.02 -4.50
N ALA A 82 -23.40 -40.51 -4.63
CA ALA A 82 -24.40 -40.58 -3.55
C ALA A 82 -25.35 -41.81 -3.61
N LYS A 83 -25.22 -42.73 -4.59
CA LYS A 83 -26.16 -43.86 -4.75
C LYS A 83 -25.58 -45.28 -4.60
N GLN A 84 -24.40 -45.44 -3.99
CA GLN A 84 -23.77 -46.77 -3.86
C GLN A 84 -23.29 -47.17 -2.45
N ARG A 85 -23.71 -46.47 -1.40
CA ARG A 85 -23.39 -46.83 0.00
C ARG A 85 -24.58 -47.26 0.87
N GLN A 86 -25.70 -47.69 0.27
CA GLN A 86 -26.80 -48.35 1.00
C GLN A 86 -26.98 -49.81 0.57
N LEU A 87 -25.95 -50.64 0.76
CA LEU A 87 -26.13 -52.09 0.93
C LEU A 87 -24.85 -52.68 1.53
N ASN A 88 -24.65 -52.50 2.84
CA ASN A 88 -23.86 -53.41 3.70
C ASN A 88 -23.83 -52.86 5.12
N ASN A 89 -24.89 -53.19 5.87
CA ASN A 89 -24.80 -53.36 7.32
C ASN A 89 -24.48 -54.85 7.57
N PRO A 90 -23.49 -55.16 8.41
CA PRO A 90 -23.87 -55.80 9.67
C PRO A 90 -23.14 -55.24 10.91
N SER A 91 -23.96 -55.07 11.95
CA SER A 91 -23.75 -55.12 13.41
C SER A 91 -22.49 -54.56 14.11
N PRO A 92 -22.69 -53.88 15.25
CA PRO A 92 -21.61 -53.39 16.11
C PRO A 92 -21.14 -54.46 17.11
N SER A 93 -19.84 -54.50 17.37
CA SER A 93 -19.26 -55.11 18.56
C SER A 93 -18.23 -54.14 19.17
N PRO A 94 -18.23 -53.90 20.49
CA PRO A 94 -17.37 -52.91 21.13
C PRO A 94 -16.05 -53.54 21.60
N ASN A 95 -14.92 -52.89 21.36
CA ASN A 95 -13.67 -53.10 22.11
C ASN A 95 -12.78 -51.86 21.94
N VAL A 96 -12.67 -51.04 22.98
CA VAL A 96 -11.60 -51.03 24.00
C VAL A 96 -10.38 -50.20 23.56
N ASP A 97 -10.14 -49.22 24.42
CA ASP A 97 -8.97 -48.37 24.63
C ASP A 97 -7.69 -48.72 23.87
N ASN A 98 -7.08 -47.68 23.30
CA ASN A 98 -5.65 -47.48 23.49
C ASN A 98 -5.27 -46.00 23.35
N GLN A 99 -5.12 -45.35 24.50
CA GLN A 99 -4.24 -44.20 24.65
C GLN A 99 -2.80 -44.66 24.37
N ASN A 100 -2.11 -44.01 23.44
CA ASN A 100 -0.66 -44.14 23.36
C ASN A 100 -0.01 -42.77 23.17
N VAL A 101 0.37 -42.23 24.32
CA VAL A 101 1.62 -41.54 24.66
C VAL A 101 2.37 -40.91 23.49
N ALA A 102 2.23 -39.59 23.39
CA ALA A 102 3.20 -38.72 22.75
C ALA A 102 4.46 -38.63 23.61
N LYS A 103 5.61 -38.99 23.04
CA LYS A 103 6.92 -38.48 23.46
C LYS A 103 7.88 -38.48 22.27
N ASP A 104 8.62 -37.38 22.24
CA ASP A 104 10.03 -37.29 21.87
C ASP A 104 10.48 -37.03 20.42
N GLN A 105 11.22 -35.91 20.35
CA GLN A 105 12.47 -35.68 19.63
C GLN A 105 12.41 -35.06 18.23
N THR A 106 12.61 -33.74 18.20
CA THR A 106 13.27 -33.02 17.10
C THR A 106 14.56 -32.39 17.61
N ALA A 107 15.69 -33.03 17.29
CA ALA A 107 17.04 -32.46 17.33
C ALA A 107 17.87 -33.11 16.22
N GLY A 108 18.70 -32.31 15.52
CA GLY A 108 19.63 -32.76 14.48
C GLY A 108 19.36 -32.08 13.13
N THR A 109 20.01 -30.96 12.80
CA THR A 109 21.37 -30.90 12.20
C THR A 109 21.39 -31.55 10.82
N ASN A 110 21.52 -30.73 9.76
CA ASN A 110 22.26 -31.06 8.53
C ASN A 110 22.59 -29.75 7.77
N GLN A 111 23.87 -29.37 7.72
CA GLN A 111 24.78 -29.47 6.55
C GLN A 111 24.44 -28.43 5.47
N GLU A 112 25.16 -27.31 5.35
CA GLU A 112 26.53 -27.18 4.80
C GLU A 112 26.68 -27.83 3.42
N THR A 113 26.64 -27.00 2.38
CA THR A 113 27.13 -27.38 1.05
C THR A 113 27.73 -26.14 0.37
N GLN A 114 29.04 -26.00 0.50
CA GLN A 114 29.89 -25.31 -0.47
C GLN A 114 30.18 -26.26 -1.64
N PRO A 115 30.41 -25.71 -2.85
CA PRO A 115 31.55 -26.22 -3.61
C PRO A 115 32.41 -25.12 -4.25
N LYS A 116 33.68 -25.19 -3.88
CA LYS A 116 34.89 -25.29 -4.73
C LYS A 116 35.14 -24.28 -5.85
N ALA A 117 36.26 -23.60 -5.65
CA ALA A 117 37.11 -22.93 -6.61
C ALA A 117 37.55 -23.80 -7.81
N ASN A 118 37.69 -23.17 -8.98
CA ASN A 118 38.60 -23.62 -10.01
C ASN A 118 39.36 -22.43 -10.62
N ASN A 119 40.67 -22.61 -10.76
CA ASN A 119 41.67 -21.68 -11.28
C ASN A 119 41.57 -21.60 -12.83
N LYS A 120 42.18 -20.70 -13.61
CA LYS A 120 43.55 -20.12 -13.66
C LYS A 120 43.56 -19.04 -14.80
N PRO A 121 44.69 -18.42 -15.24
CA PRO A 121 44.76 -16.98 -15.56
C PRO A 121 45.19 -16.65 -17.00
N GLN A 122 44.91 -15.44 -17.51
CA GLN A 122 45.74 -14.78 -18.54
C GLN A 122 45.30 -13.31 -18.72
N GLN A 123 46.16 -12.39 -18.29
CA GLN A 123 46.89 -11.43 -19.13
C GLN A 123 46.00 -10.47 -19.93
N GLN A 124 45.98 -9.20 -19.50
CA GLN A 124 46.58 -8.11 -20.28
C GLN A 124 46.56 -6.81 -19.47
N SER A 125 47.76 -6.31 -19.25
CA SER A 125 48.10 -5.06 -18.59
C SER A 125 47.72 -3.88 -19.50
N GLN A 126 46.84 -3.00 -19.03
CA GLN A 126 46.83 -1.61 -19.49
C GLN A 126 46.93 -0.70 -18.26
N PRO A 127 47.86 0.27 -18.24
CA PRO A 127 47.90 1.29 -17.20
C PRO A 127 46.88 2.37 -17.56
N VAL A 128 45.62 2.18 -17.17
CA VAL A 128 44.62 3.25 -17.21
C VAL A 128 44.61 3.91 -15.84
N VAL A 129 45.00 5.19 -15.85
CA VAL A 129 45.04 6.11 -14.73
C VAL A 129 43.73 6.03 -13.93
N ALA A 130 43.76 5.32 -12.81
CA ALA A 130 42.63 5.12 -11.91
C ALA A 130 42.89 5.82 -10.58
N TYR A 131 42.82 7.15 -10.58
CA TYR A 131 42.71 7.91 -9.34
C TYR A 131 41.48 8.81 -9.44
N HIS A 132 40.61 8.68 -8.43
CA HIS A 132 39.42 9.52 -8.13
C HIS A 132 38.03 9.02 -8.56
N ARG A 133 37.59 7.83 -8.13
CA ARG A 133 36.15 7.45 -8.12
C ARG A 133 35.60 6.82 -6.83
N HIS A 134 36.37 6.73 -5.75
CA HIS A 134 35.93 6.01 -4.54
C HIS A 134 35.23 6.85 -3.46
N ARG A 135 35.15 8.18 -3.58
CA ARG A 135 34.57 9.03 -2.52
C ARG A 135 33.04 9.12 -2.57
N ASP A 136 32.43 9.02 -3.75
CA ASP A 136 30.98 9.18 -3.91
C ASP A 136 30.18 7.96 -3.42
N ASN A 137 30.79 6.77 -3.39
CA ASN A 137 30.10 5.55 -2.99
C ASN A 137 29.86 5.45 -1.47
N ALA A 138 30.72 6.04 -0.64
CA ALA A 138 30.58 5.99 0.81
C ALA A 138 29.33 6.76 1.31
N ALA A 139 29.06 7.93 0.71
CA ALA A 139 27.90 8.74 1.05
C ALA A 139 26.57 8.05 0.67
N VAL A 140 26.55 7.34 -0.47
CA VAL A 140 25.38 6.58 -0.93
C VAL A 140 25.08 5.39 0.00
N ILE A 141 26.11 4.70 0.49
CA ILE A 141 25.96 3.59 1.44
C ILE A 141 25.44 4.09 2.79
N ALA A 142 25.99 5.21 3.31
CA ALA A 142 25.52 5.81 4.56
C ALA A 142 24.03 6.22 4.49
N LYS A 143 23.60 6.79 3.37
CA LYS A 143 22.19 7.17 3.15
C LYS A 143 21.27 5.94 3.16
N ARG A 144 21.66 4.86 2.48
CA ARG A 144 20.89 3.61 2.43
C ARG A 144 20.75 2.96 3.81
N ASN A 145 21.78 3.03 4.65
CA ASN A 145 21.72 2.48 6.00
C ASN A 145 20.73 3.25 6.88
N ARG A 146 20.72 4.58 6.79
CA ARG A 146 19.74 5.42 7.49
C ARG A 146 18.30 5.14 7.05
N GLU A 147 18.06 5.04 5.73
CA GLU A 147 16.75 4.67 5.19
C GLU A 147 16.29 3.28 5.67
N ARG A 148 17.24 2.35 5.87
CA ARG A 148 16.95 1.01 6.39
C ARG A 148 16.56 1.02 7.87
N GLU A 149 17.20 1.86 8.68
CA GLU A 149 16.86 2.03 10.10
C GLU A 149 15.47 2.64 10.27
N GLU A 150 15.18 3.72 9.53
CA GLU A 150 13.86 4.35 9.51
C GLU A 150 12.76 3.36 9.07
N ALA A 151 13.06 2.50 8.08
CA ALA A 151 12.13 1.45 7.65
C ALA A 151 11.85 0.38 8.72
N LEU A 152 12.82 0.09 9.60
CA LEU A 152 12.62 -0.86 10.70
C LEU A 152 11.72 -0.29 11.79
N GLU A 153 11.89 0.99 12.13
CA GLU A 153 11.03 1.68 13.10
C GLU A 153 9.59 1.75 12.61
N VAL A 154 9.38 2.15 11.35
CA VAL A 154 8.06 2.19 10.72
C VAL A 154 7.43 0.80 10.70
N LYS A 155 8.21 -0.25 10.39
CA LYS A 155 7.73 -1.63 10.42
C LYS A 155 7.28 -2.05 11.82
N GLN A 156 8.04 -1.70 12.86
CA GLN A 156 7.67 -2.00 14.25
C GLN A 156 6.38 -1.27 14.64
N GLN A 157 6.25 0.02 14.29
CA GLN A 157 5.04 0.80 14.54
C GLN A 157 3.82 0.20 13.83
N LEU A 158 3.98 -0.23 12.58
CA LEU A 158 2.91 -0.90 11.83
C LEU A 158 2.46 -2.20 12.51
N LEU A 159 3.41 -3.01 12.98
CA LEU A 159 3.11 -4.25 13.71
C LEU A 159 2.37 -3.98 15.02
N MET A 160 2.77 -2.94 15.76
CA MET A 160 2.07 -2.51 16.98
C MET A 160 0.64 -2.06 16.67
N ALA A 161 0.45 -1.22 15.65
CA ALA A 161 -0.86 -0.75 15.24
C ALA A 161 -1.79 -1.89 14.81
N LEU A 162 -1.27 -2.85 14.04
CA LEU A 162 -2.02 -4.01 13.57
C LEU A 162 -2.43 -4.93 14.74
N ARG A 163 -1.58 -5.07 15.76
CA ARG A 163 -1.90 -5.79 17.00
C ARG A 163 -3.05 -5.11 17.74
N VAL A 164 -2.97 -3.80 17.95
CA VAL A 164 -4.04 -3.03 18.63
C VAL A 164 -5.35 -3.11 17.86
N ALA A 165 -5.30 -2.99 16.53
CA ALA A 165 -6.48 -3.12 15.67
C ALA A 165 -7.11 -4.51 15.79
N SER A 166 -6.30 -5.58 15.78
CA SER A 166 -6.76 -6.95 15.97
C SER A 166 -7.41 -7.16 17.34
N GLU A 167 -6.83 -6.61 18.41
CA GLU A 167 -7.42 -6.68 19.75
C GLU A 167 -8.76 -5.94 19.83
N LYS A 168 -8.88 -4.76 19.19
CA LYS A 168 -10.13 -3.99 19.13
C LYS A 168 -11.21 -4.71 18.31
N LEU A 169 -10.84 -5.32 17.20
CA LEU A 169 -11.75 -6.13 16.39
C LEU A 169 -12.26 -7.33 17.19
N ASN A 170 -11.37 -8.03 17.90
CA ASN A 170 -11.75 -9.17 18.73
C ASN A 170 -12.66 -8.74 19.90
N GLN A 171 -12.41 -7.58 20.52
CA GLN A 171 -13.33 -6.99 21.52
C GLN A 171 -14.71 -6.69 20.92
N ALA A 172 -14.78 -6.09 19.74
CA ALA A 172 -16.04 -5.81 19.06
C ALA A 172 -16.79 -7.11 18.71
N GLN A 173 -16.07 -8.13 18.23
CA GLN A 173 -16.64 -9.43 17.92
C GLN A 173 -17.21 -10.12 19.17
N ARG A 174 -16.49 -10.09 20.29
CA ARG A 174 -17.00 -10.62 21.58
C ARG A 174 -18.25 -9.87 22.04
N LYS A 175 -18.27 -8.55 21.90
CA LYS A 175 -19.44 -7.73 22.25
C LYS A 175 -20.65 -8.01 21.35
N ALA A 176 -20.42 -8.34 20.07
CA ALA A 176 -21.46 -8.72 19.13
C ALA A 176 -21.99 -10.15 19.38
N GLN A 177 -21.11 -11.08 19.78
CA GLN A 177 -21.49 -12.48 20.06
C GLN A 177 -22.16 -12.65 21.43
N ASN A 178 -21.78 -11.84 22.42
CA ASN A 178 -22.45 -11.78 23.72
C ASN A 178 -23.05 -10.39 23.92
N PRO A 179 -24.20 -10.07 23.29
CA PRO A 179 -24.92 -8.86 23.62
C PRO A 179 -25.30 -8.94 25.10
N ALA A 180 -24.65 -8.13 25.93
CA ALA A 180 -25.03 -8.03 27.34
C ALA A 180 -26.53 -7.74 27.42
N PRO A 181 -27.30 -8.48 28.23
CA PRO A 181 -28.74 -8.26 28.32
C PRO A 181 -29.00 -6.81 28.76
N PRO A 182 -29.85 -6.05 28.06
CA PRO A 182 -30.02 -4.61 28.25
C PRO A 182 -30.79 -4.21 29.51
N ASN A 183 -30.69 -4.96 30.61
CA ASN A 183 -31.42 -4.66 31.85
C ASN A 183 -30.77 -5.27 33.11
N GLN A 184 -29.58 -4.80 33.47
CA GLN A 184 -29.15 -4.84 34.88
C GLN A 184 -29.21 -3.42 35.43
N ILE A 185 -30.45 -2.95 35.63
CA ILE A 185 -30.77 -1.79 36.45
C ILE A 185 -30.28 -2.13 37.85
N ARG A 186 -29.08 -1.62 38.15
CA ARG A 186 -28.43 -1.71 39.46
C ARG A 186 -29.20 -0.79 40.40
N ASN A 187 -30.31 -1.28 40.92
CA ASN A 187 -31.01 -0.69 42.06
C ASN A 187 -30.06 -0.76 43.26
N GLN A 188 -29.17 0.23 43.37
CA GLN A 188 -28.39 0.38 44.58
C GLN A 188 -29.33 0.86 45.69
N HIS A 189 -29.51 -0.06 46.62
CA HIS A 189 -30.18 0.08 47.89
C HIS A 189 -29.83 1.41 48.57
N LYS A 190 -30.84 2.27 48.70
CA LYS A 190 -30.91 3.30 49.73
C LYS A 190 -31.43 2.60 50.98
N VAL A 191 -30.56 2.26 51.93
CA VAL A 191 -30.97 1.86 53.28
C VAL A 191 -30.16 2.68 54.27
N SER A 192 -30.93 3.45 55.05
CA SER A 192 -30.68 4.10 56.35
C SER A 192 -29.36 4.80 56.61
#